data_AF-A0A376BCA2-F1
#
_entry.id   AF-A0A376BCA2-F1
#
_cell.length_a   1.000
_cell.length_b   1.000
_cell.length_c   1.000
_cell.angle_alpha   90.00
_cell.angle_beta   90.00
_cell.angle_gamma   90.00
#
_symmetry.space_group_name_H-M   'P 1'
#
loop_
_entity.id
_entity.type
_entity.pdbx_description
1 polymer ?
#
loop_
_entity_poly.entity_id
_entity_poly.type
_entity_poly.pdbx_seq_one_letter_code
_entity_poly.pdbx_strand_id
1 'polypeptide(L)'
;MRWFFTLHVHGSSNPLGITGNLDRLPMHGYFVFKDLVTIFVFMIFFSFFVFFSPNTMGHPDNYIPDRSIIRGKIGECHVEVPFILMGQIATIIYFGYFIVIVPIISTIENVLFYIGRAHV
;
A
#
# COMPACT_ATOMS: atom_id res chain seq x y z
N MET A 1 -4.81 -7.19 -18.45
CA MET A 1 -3.76 -6.91 -19.45
C MET A 1 -3.51 -5.42 -19.74
N ARG A 2 -4.50 -4.53 -19.64
CA ARG A 2 -4.34 -3.09 -20.00
C ARG A 2 -3.30 -2.33 -19.18
N TRP A 3 -3.15 -2.65 -17.89
CA TRP A 3 -2.22 -1.96 -16.99
C TRP A 3 -0.73 -2.12 -17.37
N PHE A 4 -0.31 -3.33 -17.75
CA PHE A 4 1.06 -3.56 -18.22
C PHE A 4 1.37 -2.80 -19.51
N PHE A 5 0.38 -2.69 -20.40
CA PHE A 5 0.51 -1.89 -21.61
C PHE A 5 0.65 -0.40 -21.28
N THR A 6 -0.17 0.13 -20.35
CA THR A 6 -0.07 1.52 -19.89
C THR A 6 1.32 1.83 -19.30
N LEU A 7 1.86 0.93 -18.46
CA LEU A 7 3.21 1.09 -17.91
C LEU A 7 4.32 0.99 -18.95
N HIS A 8 4.16 0.18 -20.00
CA HIS A 8 5.15 0.09 -21.07
C HIS A 8 5.16 1.35 -21.94
N VAL A 9 4.00 1.95 -22.20
CA VAL A 9 3.88 3.18 -23.00
C VAL A 9 4.39 4.40 -22.22
N HIS A 10 4.06 4.53 -20.94
CA HIS A 10 4.42 5.70 -20.13
C HIS A 10 5.73 5.52 -19.33
N GLY A 11 6.20 4.29 -19.13
CA GLY A 11 7.35 3.98 -18.29
C GLY A 11 7.05 4.03 -16.79
N SER A 12 8.02 3.56 -15.98
CA SER A 12 7.98 3.73 -14.52
C SER A 12 8.37 5.15 -14.11
N SER A 13 7.77 5.63 -13.01
CA SER A 13 8.26 6.83 -12.33
C SER A 13 9.53 6.53 -11.54
N ASN A 14 10.18 7.58 -11.03
CA ASN A 14 11.36 7.52 -10.17
C ASN A 14 11.09 8.26 -8.84
N PRO A 15 11.86 7.99 -7.77
CA PRO A 15 11.61 8.58 -6.45
C PRO A 15 11.78 10.11 -6.40
N LEU A 16 12.44 10.72 -7.40
CA LEU A 16 12.60 12.16 -7.49
C LEU A 16 11.39 12.85 -8.14
N GLY A 17 10.46 12.09 -8.76
CA GLY A 17 9.27 12.64 -9.40
C GLY A 17 9.53 13.47 -10.66
N ILE A 18 10.75 13.43 -11.21
CA ILE A 18 11.15 14.17 -12.42
C ILE A 18 11.26 13.23 -13.63
N THR A 19 11.51 13.77 -14.83
CA THR A 19 11.71 12.96 -16.05
C THR A 19 12.89 11.99 -15.90
N GLY A 20 12.63 10.69 -16.12
CA GLY A 20 13.64 9.64 -16.16
C GLY A 20 14.19 9.34 -17.56
N ASN A 21 13.94 10.20 -18.55
CA ASN A 21 14.38 9.96 -19.93
C ASN A 21 15.90 10.04 -20.12
N LEU A 22 16.59 10.83 -19.28
CA LEU A 22 18.01 11.13 -19.41
C LEU A 22 18.90 9.97 -18.93
N ASP A 23 18.41 9.19 -17.96
CA ASP A 23 19.16 8.10 -17.33
C ASP A 23 18.29 6.84 -17.27
N ARG A 24 18.33 6.05 -18.35
CA ARG A 24 17.60 4.79 -18.45
C ARG A 24 18.56 3.63 -18.54
N LEU A 25 18.41 2.69 -17.60
CA LEU A 25 19.12 1.42 -17.61
C LEU A 25 18.24 0.31 -18.20
N PRO A 26 18.82 -0.66 -18.93
CA PRO A 26 18.08 -1.80 -19.43
C PRO A 26 17.58 -2.68 -18.27
N MET A 27 16.41 -3.30 -18.47
CA MET A 27 15.81 -4.21 -17.49
C MET A 27 16.67 -5.45 -17.24
N HIS A 28 17.15 -6.07 -18.32
CA HIS A 28 18.00 -7.24 -18.23
C HIS A 28 19.37 -6.88 -17.66
N GLY A 29 19.89 -7.71 -16.76
CA GLY A 29 21.05 -7.39 -15.94
C GLY A 29 20.62 -6.70 -14.64
N TYR A 30 20.40 -5.38 -14.66
CA TYR A 30 20.24 -4.63 -13.41
C TYR A 30 18.97 -4.96 -12.63
N PHE A 31 17.79 -4.76 -13.22
CA PHE A 31 16.53 -4.90 -12.49
C PHE A 31 16.17 -6.36 -12.23
N VAL A 32 16.54 -7.27 -13.14
CA VAL A 32 16.34 -8.73 -12.93
C VAL A 32 17.09 -9.23 -11.69
N PHE A 33 18.36 -8.84 -11.51
CA PHE A 33 19.11 -9.24 -10.30
C PHE A 33 18.58 -8.57 -9.04
N LYS A 34 18.17 -7.30 -9.12
CA LYS A 34 17.56 -6.60 -7.99
C LYS A 34 16.27 -7.28 -7.52
N ASP A 35 15.37 -7.61 -8.43
CA ASP A 35 14.10 -8.26 -8.11
C ASP A 35 14.34 -9.65 -7.50
N LEU A 36 15.29 -10.41 -8.05
CA LEU A 36 15.68 -11.71 -7.53
C LEU A 36 16.18 -11.65 -6.08
N VAL A 37 16.99 -10.64 -5.71
CA VAL A 37 17.41 -10.43 -4.31
C VAL A 37 16.20 -10.23 -3.40
N THR A 38 15.26 -9.37 -3.80
CA THR A 38 14.06 -9.11 -3.00
C THR A 38 13.14 -10.31 -2.89
N ILE A 39 13.05 -11.13 -3.95
CA ILE A 39 12.29 -12.39 -3.95
C ILE A 39 12.89 -13.35 -2.92
N PHE A 40 14.21 -13.51 -2.87
CA PHE A 40 14.83 -14.39 -1.89
C PHE A 40 14.63 -13.90 -0.45
N VAL A 41 14.75 -12.60 -0.20
CA VAL A 41 14.48 -12.02 1.12
C VAL A 41 13.02 -12.24 1.53
N PHE A 42 12.07 -11.99 0.62
CA PHE A 42 10.65 -12.25 0.85
C PHE A 42 10.40 -13.74 1.13
N MET A 43 11.01 -14.64 0.36
CA MET A 43 10.84 -16.08 0.53
C MET A 43 11.38 -16.57 1.88
N ILE A 44 12.49 -16.02 2.38
CA ILE A 44 13.02 -16.37 3.71
C ILE A 44 12.06 -15.90 4.81
N PHE A 45 11.60 -14.65 4.73
CA PHE A 45 10.63 -14.10 5.69
C PHE A 45 9.30 -14.86 5.68
N PHE A 46 8.79 -15.18 4.48
CA PHE A 46 7.56 -15.95 4.32
C PHE A 46 7.72 -17.40 4.79
N SER A 47 8.85 -18.03 4.50
CA SER A 47 9.19 -19.38 4.98
C SER A 47 9.18 -19.44 6.51
N PHE A 48 9.65 -18.40 7.20
CA PHE A 48 9.56 -18.34 8.66
C PHE A 48 8.11 -18.44 9.16
N PHE A 49 7.17 -17.70 8.55
CA PHE A 49 5.75 -17.78 8.89
C PHE A 49 5.16 -19.16 8.57
N VAL A 50 5.51 -19.73 7.42
CA VAL A 50 4.98 -21.04 6.99
C VAL A 50 5.46 -22.18 7.91
N PHE A 51 6.73 -22.21 8.30
CA PHE A 51 7.28 -23.33 9.07
C PHE A 51 7.19 -23.16 10.58
N PHE A 52 7.42 -21.95 11.13
CA PHE A 52 7.43 -21.74 12.57
C PHE A 52 6.08 -21.30 13.13
N SER A 53 5.18 -20.74 12.30
CA SER A 53 3.92 -20.16 12.78
C SER A 53 2.79 -20.17 11.74
N PRO A 54 2.45 -21.35 11.14
CA PRO A 54 1.52 -21.41 10.00
C PRO A 54 0.10 -20.92 10.32
N ASN A 55 -0.29 -20.94 11.59
CA ASN A 55 -1.65 -20.67 12.03
C ASN A 55 -1.86 -19.27 12.61
N THR A 56 -0.83 -18.43 12.69
CA THR A 56 -0.89 -17.13 13.38
C THR A 56 -1.76 -16.10 12.66
N MET A 57 -1.82 -16.15 11.33
CA MET A 57 -2.73 -15.30 10.54
C MET A 57 -4.10 -15.98 10.29
N GLY A 58 -4.28 -17.21 10.77
CA GLY A 58 -5.52 -17.97 10.63
C GLY A 58 -6.39 -17.86 11.88
N HIS A 59 -7.71 -18.01 11.72
CA HIS A 59 -8.61 -18.08 12.86
C HIS A 59 -8.75 -19.55 13.31
N PRO A 60 -8.53 -19.87 14.61
CA PRO A 60 -8.65 -21.24 15.13
C PRO A 60 -9.99 -21.94 14.83
N ASP A 61 -11.06 -21.16 14.62
CA ASP A 61 -12.39 -21.68 14.34
C ASP A 61 -12.57 -22.24 12.92
N ASN A 62 -11.65 -21.94 12.01
CA ASN A 62 -11.64 -22.49 10.65
C ASN A 62 -11.22 -23.99 10.61
N TYR A 63 -10.77 -24.54 11.74
CA TYR A 63 -10.42 -25.96 11.91
C TYR A 63 -11.61 -26.84 12.32
N ILE A 64 -12.78 -26.26 12.59
CA ILE A 64 -13.99 -26.99 12.98
C ILE A 64 -14.91 -27.12 11.75
N PRO A 65 -15.16 -28.34 11.24
CA PRO A 65 -16.11 -28.53 10.15
C PRO A 65 -17.52 -28.06 10.59
N ASP A 66 -18.21 -27.30 9.72
CA ASP A 66 -19.59 -26.81 9.84
C ASP A 66 -19.89 -25.53 10.66
N ARG A 67 -18.91 -24.83 11.25
CA ARG A 67 -19.14 -23.48 11.84
C ARG A 67 -18.65 -22.29 10.99
N SER A 68 -18.10 -22.53 9.80
CA SER A 68 -17.48 -21.48 8.96
C SER A 68 -18.48 -20.45 8.42
N ILE A 69 -19.67 -20.87 7.98
CA ILE A 69 -20.74 -19.99 7.46
C ILE A 69 -21.33 -19.05 8.52
N ILE A 70 -21.38 -19.49 9.78
CA ILE A 70 -22.02 -18.74 10.87
C ILE A 70 -21.06 -17.68 11.42
N ARG A 71 -19.75 -17.96 11.45
CA ARG A 71 -18.75 -17.10 12.10
C ARG A 71 -18.23 -15.97 11.21
N GLY A 72 -18.18 -16.17 9.89
CA GLY A 72 -17.90 -15.08 8.95
C GLY A 72 -18.88 -13.90 9.02
N LYS A 73 -20.05 -14.10 9.67
CA LYS A 73 -21.06 -13.05 9.87
C LYS A 73 -21.07 -12.40 11.26
N ILE A 74 -20.33 -12.91 12.25
CA ILE A 74 -20.43 -12.44 13.66
C ILE A 74 -19.07 -11.91 14.19
N GLY A 75 -17.95 -12.19 13.52
CA GLY A 75 -16.63 -12.18 14.15
C GLY A 75 -15.73 -10.94 14.08
N GLU A 76 -15.95 -9.96 13.21
CA GLU A 76 -14.98 -8.82 13.10
C GLU A 76 -15.33 -7.58 13.95
N CYS A 77 -16.31 -7.72 14.85
CA CYS A 77 -16.44 -7.07 16.16
C CYS A 77 -17.91 -7.14 16.60
N HIS A 78 -18.16 -7.24 17.91
CA HIS A 78 -19.44 -6.80 18.44
C HIS A 78 -19.51 -5.27 18.28
N VAL A 79 -20.61 -4.76 17.74
CA VAL A 79 -20.81 -3.34 17.46
C VAL A 79 -21.01 -2.62 18.79
N GLU A 80 -19.89 -2.32 19.48
CA GLU A 80 -19.86 -1.71 20.80
C GLU A 80 -19.35 -0.26 20.74
N VAL A 81 -19.81 0.54 21.70
CA VAL A 81 -19.45 1.95 21.87
C VAL A 81 -18.12 2.00 22.64
N PRO A 82 -17.00 1.64 21.99
CA PRO A 82 -16.18 2.70 21.38
C PRO A 82 -15.71 2.43 19.93
N PHE A 83 -15.87 1.21 19.39
CA PHE A 83 -15.34 0.83 18.07
C PHE A 83 -16.13 1.44 16.91
N ILE A 84 -17.43 1.69 17.11
CA ILE A 84 -18.28 2.39 16.13
C ILE A 84 -17.74 3.80 15.87
N LEU A 85 -17.39 4.51 16.95
CA LEU A 85 -16.87 5.87 16.87
C LEU A 85 -15.49 5.88 16.18
N MET A 86 -14.61 4.92 16.50
CA MET A 86 -13.32 4.79 15.82
C MET A 86 -13.47 4.51 14.33
N GLY A 87 -14.39 3.62 13.94
CA GLY A 87 -14.68 3.33 12.53
C GLY A 87 -15.22 4.55 11.78
N GLN A 88 -16.14 5.30 12.40
CA GLN A 88 -16.66 6.55 11.84
C GLN A 88 -15.54 7.60 11.65
N ILE A 89 -14.69 7.80 12.67
CA ILE A 89 -13.54 8.71 12.56
C ILE A 89 -12.57 8.26 11.47
N ALA A 90 -12.25 6.95 11.38
CA ALA A 90 -11.35 6.41 10.37
C ALA A 90 -11.89 6.62 8.94
N THR A 91 -13.18 6.42 8.72
CA THR A 91 -13.81 6.68 7.41
C THR A 91 -13.79 8.16 7.05
N ILE A 92 -14.06 9.05 8.01
CA ILE A 92 -13.96 10.51 7.80
C ILE A 92 -12.53 10.91 7.45
N ILE A 93 -11.52 10.36 8.13
CA ILE A 93 -10.11 10.65 7.84
C ILE A 93 -9.72 10.10 6.45
N TYR A 94 -10.14 8.88 6.10
CA TYR A 94 -9.82 8.27 4.80
C TYR A 94 -10.37 9.09 3.63
N PHE A 95 -11.65 9.43 3.65
CA PHE A 95 -12.26 10.24 2.58
C PHE A 95 -11.79 11.70 2.65
N GLY A 96 -11.63 12.24 3.86
CA GLY A 96 -11.09 13.58 4.08
C GLY A 96 -9.66 13.74 3.56
N TYR A 97 -8.85 12.67 3.59
CA TYR A 97 -7.50 12.70 3.05
C TYR A 97 -7.49 13.04 1.56
N PHE A 98 -8.26 12.30 0.75
CA PHE A 98 -8.28 12.51 -0.70
C PHE A 98 -9.03 13.77 -1.12
N ILE A 99 -10.15 14.11 -0.44
CA ILE A 99 -11.03 15.21 -0.86
C ILE A 99 -10.57 16.57 -0.32
N VAL A 100 -10.02 16.61 0.90
CA VAL A 100 -9.72 17.88 1.61
C VAL A 100 -8.22 18.06 1.78
N ILE A 101 -7.53 17.07 2.37
CA ILE A 101 -6.12 17.22 2.76
C ILE A 101 -5.22 17.35 1.52
N VAL A 102 -5.32 16.44 0.56
CA VAL A 102 -4.49 16.44 -0.66
C VAL A 102 -4.59 17.77 -1.44
N PRO A 103 -5.77 18.31 -1.81
CA PRO A 103 -5.83 19.57 -2.56
C PRO A 103 -5.39 20.79 -1.75
N ILE A 104 -5.64 20.82 -0.44
CA ILE A 104 -5.23 21.95 0.41
C ILE A 104 -3.71 21.95 0.59
N ILE A 105 -3.11 20.82 0.98
CA ILE A 105 -1.66 20.73 1.18
C ILE A 105 -0.94 21.00 -0.14
N SER A 106 -1.40 20.42 -1.25
CA SER A 106 -0.79 20.65 -2.57
C SER A 106 -0.80 22.13 -2.99
N THR A 107 -1.90 22.86 -2.75
CA THR A 107 -1.95 24.30 -3.07
C THR A 107 -1.06 25.13 -2.17
N ILE A 108 -1.00 24.82 -0.86
CA ILE A 108 -0.12 25.48 0.10
C ILE A 108 1.36 25.26 -0.27
N GLU A 109 1.76 24.02 -0.56
CA GLU A 109 3.14 23.69 -0.96
C GLU A 109 3.56 24.43 -2.23
N ASN A 110 2.67 24.51 -3.22
CA ASN A 110 2.93 25.25 -4.47
C ASN A 110 3.11 26.76 -4.23
N VAL A 111 2.28 27.37 -3.38
CA VAL A 111 2.40 28.79 -3.02
C VAL A 111 3.69 29.05 -2.22
N LEU A 112 4.01 28.17 -1.27
CA LEU A 112 5.22 28.30 -0.46
C LEU A 112 6.49 28.19 -1.30
N PHE A 113 6.55 27.23 -2.23
CA PHE A 113 7.68 27.07 -3.14
C PHE A 113 7.87 28.29 -4.05
N TYR A 114 6.77 28.90 -4.51
CA TYR A 114 6.81 30.12 -5.33
C TYR A 114 7.39 31.31 -4.55
N ILE A 115 6.87 31.59 -3.35
CA ILE A 115 7.34 32.72 -2.53
C ILE A 115 8.80 32.53 -2.10
N GLY A 116 9.17 31.32 -1.66
CA GLY A 116 10.52 31.02 -1.18
C GLY A 116 11.63 31.18 -2.23
N ARG A 117 11.28 31.16 -3.52
CA ARG A 117 12.21 31.37 -4.64
C ARG A 117 12.13 32.78 -5.23
N ALA A 118 11.10 33.56 -4.91
CA ALA A 118 10.90 34.92 -5.46
C ALA A 118 11.68 36.02 -4.71
N HIS A 119 12.11 35.75 -3.47
CA HIS A 119 12.89 36.66 -2.64
C HIS A 119 14.42 36.41 -2.69
N VAL A 120 14.88 35.58 -3.63
CA VAL A 120 16.29 35.33 -3.96
C VAL A 120 16.51 35.74 -5.41
#